data_AF-A0A3D4RQP8-F1
#
_entry.id   AF-A0A3D4RQP8-F1
#
_cell.length_a   1.000
_cell.length_b   1.000
_cell.length_c   1.000
_cell.angle_alpha   90.00
_cell.angle_beta   90.00
_cell.angle_gamma   90.00
#
_symmetry.space_group_name_H-M   'P 1'
#
loop_
_entity.id
_entity.type
_entity.pdbx_description
1 polymer ?
#
loop_
_entity_poly.entity_id
_entity_poly.type
_entity_poly.pdbx_seq_one_letter_code
_entity_poly.pdbx_strand_id
1 'polypeptide(L)'
;MPSGWPPAPGWWLLAALGLAGLVLLGRHFWSQLRRIRRRRRIFAELNRLRTEHCGPTLIRGISTLLKRVALSRFQRLDVAALTGPEWLAFLDRTGGAGGFQSGAGRVLAEGPYAPSPNCDANALLALAQDWLRKNT
;
A
#
# COMPACT_ATOMS: atom_id res chain seq x y z
N MET A 1 52.31 37.30 -9.64
CA MET A 1 51.33 36.25 -10.01
C MET A 1 50.43 36.09 -8.80
N PRO A 2 49.13 36.45 -8.84
CA PRO A 2 48.31 36.40 -7.64
C PRO A 2 48.18 34.94 -7.20
N SER A 3 48.66 34.68 -5.99
CA SER A 3 48.57 33.41 -5.30
C SER A 3 47.11 33.01 -5.15
N GLY A 4 46.76 31.85 -5.69
CA GLY A 4 45.52 31.15 -5.36
C GLY A 4 45.54 30.82 -3.88
N TRP A 5 45.04 31.74 -3.07
CA TRP A 5 44.84 31.54 -1.63
C TRP A 5 44.00 30.28 -1.44
N PRO A 6 44.37 29.36 -0.53
CA PRO A 6 43.47 28.28 -0.18
C PRO A 6 42.19 28.94 0.37
N PRO A 7 40.99 28.60 -0.14
CA PRO A 7 39.77 29.07 0.51
C PRO A 7 39.86 28.58 1.95
N ALA A 8 39.84 29.51 2.90
CA ALA A 8 39.92 29.20 4.33
C ALA A 8 39.02 27.99 4.64
N PRO A 9 39.49 27.00 5.44
CA PRO A 9 38.85 25.69 5.58
C PRO A 9 37.35 25.72 5.99
N GLY A 10 36.84 26.86 6.48
CA GLY A 10 35.42 27.09 6.75
C GLY A 10 34.48 27.04 5.54
N TRP A 11 34.97 27.31 4.32
CA TRP A 11 34.13 27.20 3.11
C TRP A 11 33.79 25.75 2.75
N TRP A 12 34.71 24.82 3.01
CA TRP A 12 34.45 23.40 2.85
C TRP A 12 33.40 22.89 3.84
N LEU A 13 33.38 23.43 5.06
CA LEU A 13 32.32 23.18 6.04
C LEU A 13 30.96 23.68 5.54
N LEU A 14 30.89 24.90 5.00
CA LEU A 14 29.64 25.43 4.42
C LEU A 14 29.19 24.62 3.20
N ALA A 15 30.11 24.24 2.31
CA ALA A 15 29.82 23.41 1.16
C ALA A 15 29.32 22.02 1.57
N ALA A 16 29.96 21.40 2.57
CA ALA A 16 29.55 20.10 3.11
C ALA A 16 28.16 20.19 3.77
N LEU A 17 27.89 21.26 4.52
CA LEU A 17 26.58 21.48 5.15
C LEU A 17 25.49 21.69 4.11
N GLY A 18 25.76 22.49 3.07
CA GLY A 18 24.86 22.71 1.94
C GLY A 18 24.57 21.41 1.19
N LEU A 19 25.61 20.63 0.89
CA LEU A 19 25.47 19.32 0.24
C LEU A 19 24.64 18.35 1.09
N ALA A 20 24.91 18.28 2.40
CA ALA A 20 24.14 17.44 3.33
C ALA A 20 22.66 17.85 3.37
N GLY A 21 22.37 19.15 3.43
CA GLY A 21 21.00 19.68 3.35
C GLY A 21 20.32 19.27 2.05
N LEU A 22 21.01 19.39 0.92
CA LEU A 22 20.49 19.02 -0.41
C LEU A 22 20.20 17.52 -0.52
N VAL A 23 21.07 16.67 0.04
CA VAL A 23 20.86 15.22 0.13
C VAL A 23 19.65 14.88 1.02
N LEU A 24 19.50 15.54 2.17
CA LEU A 24 18.37 15.33 3.07
C LEU A 24 17.04 15.75 2.43
N LEU A 25 16.99 16.94 1.81
CA LEU A 25 15.83 17.39 1.04
C LEU A 25 15.52 16.42 -0.11
N GLY A 26 16.53 16.02 -0.88
CA GLY A 26 16.41 15.07 -1.97
C GLY A 26 15.82 13.73 -1.51
N ARG A 27 16.32 13.18 -0.40
CA ARG A 27 15.80 11.95 0.22
C ARG A 27 14.36 12.13 0.70
N HIS A 28 14.05 13.26 1.32
CA HIS A 28 12.70 13.54 1.79
C HIS A 28 11.72 13.61 0.61
N PHE A 29 12.05 14.37 -0.43
CA PHE A 29 11.23 14.48 -1.63
C PHE A 29 11.08 13.14 -2.35
N TRP A 30 12.17 12.37 -2.50
CA TRP A 30 12.13 11.02 -3.07
C TRP A 30 11.25 10.05 -2.29
N SER A 31 11.31 10.09 -0.96
CA SER A 31 10.42 9.31 -0.09
C SER A 31 8.94 9.64 -0.38
N GLN A 32 8.61 10.93 -0.47
CA GLN A 32 7.25 11.38 -0.77
C GLN A 32 6.80 10.94 -2.17
N LEU A 33 7.64 11.13 -3.19
CA LEU A 33 7.32 10.67 -4.56
C LEU A 33 7.11 9.16 -4.62
N ARG A 34 7.95 8.37 -3.92
CA ARG A 34 7.79 6.91 -3.85
C ARG A 34 6.45 6.53 -3.22
N ARG A 35 6.03 7.21 -2.14
CA ARG A 35 4.71 7.00 -1.51
C ARG A 35 3.56 7.29 -2.47
N ILE A 36 3.59 8.44 -3.15
CA ILE A 36 2.56 8.83 -4.12
C ILE A 36 2.49 7.84 -5.28
N ARG A 37 3.64 7.47 -5.87
CA ARG A 37 3.68 6.48 -6.97
C ARG A 37 3.14 5.12 -6.52
N ARG A 38 3.42 4.70 -5.30
CA ARG A 38 2.92 3.45 -4.72
C ARG A 38 1.40 3.46 -4.57
N ARG A 39 0.84 4.54 -4.00
CA ARG A 39 -0.62 4.73 -3.93
C ARG A 39 -1.26 4.65 -5.31
N ARG A 40 -0.72 5.40 -6.29
CA ARG A 40 -1.24 5.40 -7.67
C ARG A 40 -1.22 4.00 -8.29
N ARG A 41 -0.16 3.22 -8.09
CA ARG A 41 -0.10 1.83 -8.59
C ARG A 41 -1.16 0.93 -7.96
N ILE A 42 -1.38 1.05 -6.65
CA ILE A 42 -2.40 0.27 -5.93
C ILE A 42 -3.80 0.58 -6.47
N PHE A 43 -4.14 1.87 -6.61
CA PHE A 43 -5.44 2.26 -7.17
C PHE A 43 -5.59 1.91 -8.66
N ALA A 44 -4.51 1.98 -9.45
CA ALA A 44 -4.53 1.54 -10.84
C ALA A 44 -4.77 0.03 -10.97
N GLU A 45 -4.16 -0.77 -10.09
CA GLU A 45 -4.35 -2.23 -10.04
C GLU A 45 -5.79 -2.57 -9.61
N LEU A 46 -6.34 -1.87 -8.61
CA LEU A 46 -7.75 -1.98 -8.24
C LEU A 46 -8.69 -1.63 -9.40
N ASN A 47 -8.37 -0.58 -10.17
CA ASN A 47 -9.20 -0.16 -11.31
C ASN A 47 -9.14 -1.15 -12.48
N ARG A 48 -8.03 -1.89 -12.65
CA ARG A 48 -7.96 -3.01 -13.59
C ARG A 48 -8.84 -4.17 -13.15
N LEU A 49 -8.87 -4.46 -11.86
CA LEU A 49 -9.75 -5.50 -11.32
C LEU A 49 -11.23 -5.13 -11.47
N ARG A 50 -11.58 -3.84 -11.55
CA ARG A 50 -12.95 -3.38 -11.79
C ARG A 50 -13.54 -3.80 -13.14
N THR A 51 -12.70 -4.09 -14.13
CA THR A 51 -13.18 -4.59 -15.43
C THR A 51 -13.42 -6.10 -15.44
N GLU A 52 -13.04 -6.83 -14.39
CA GLU A 52 -13.32 -8.26 -14.27
C GLU A 52 -14.72 -8.50 -13.68
N HIS A 53 -15.38 -9.55 -14.15
CA HIS A 53 -16.66 -10.00 -13.60
C HIS A 53 -16.45 -10.70 -12.24
N CYS A 54 -17.53 -10.86 -11.47
CA CYS A 54 -17.48 -11.67 -10.25
C CYS A 54 -16.94 -13.07 -10.58
N GLY A 55 -15.83 -13.42 -9.94
CA GLY A 55 -15.17 -14.68 -10.16
C GLY A 55 -13.95 -14.87 -9.25
N PRO A 56 -13.36 -16.07 -9.26
CA PRO A 56 -12.21 -16.40 -8.43
C PRO A 56 -10.97 -15.56 -8.75
N THR A 57 -10.81 -15.07 -9.98
CA THR A 57 -9.71 -14.18 -10.38
C THR A 57 -9.80 -12.83 -9.68
N LEU A 58 -10.98 -12.20 -9.71
CA LEU A 58 -11.26 -10.93 -9.05
C LEU A 58 -11.01 -11.02 -7.54
N ILE A 59 -11.57 -12.05 -6.90
CA ILE A 59 -11.44 -12.28 -5.45
C ILE A 59 -9.98 -12.47 -5.07
N ARG A 60 -9.24 -13.29 -5.84
CA ARG A 60 -7.80 -13.51 -5.62
C ARG A 60 -7.00 -12.22 -5.82
N GLY A 61 -7.33 -11.44 -6.85
CA GLY A 61 -6.70 -10.15 -7.14
C GLY A 61 -6.87 -9.16 -5.98
N ILE A 62 -8.11 -8.99 -5.51
CA ILE A 62 -8.44 -8.09 -4.39
C ILE A 62 -7.78 -8.58 -3.10
N SER A 63 -7.85 -9.87 -2.79
CA SER A 63 -7.22 -10.45 -1.59
C SER A 63 -5.70 -10.25 -1.60
N THR A 64 -5.05 -10.49 -2.75
CA THR A 64 -3.60 -10.29 -2.91
C THR A 64 -3.22 -8.81 -2.76
N LEU A 65 -4.01 -7.91 -3.33
CA LEU A 65 -3.79 -6.46 -3.23
C LEU A 65 -3.89 -5.99 -1.77
N LEU A 66 -4.95 -6.37 -1.06
CA LEU A 66 -5.17 -6.04 0.35
C LEU A 66 -4.05 -6.60 1.23
N LYS A 67 -3.68 -7.88 1.06
CA LYS A 67 -2.55 -8.49 1.79
C LYS A 67 -1.24 -7.74 1.54
N ARG A 68 -0.94 -7.37 0.28
CA ARG A 68 0.26 -6.61 -0.06
C ARG A 68 0.31 -5.26 0.65
N VAL A 69 -0.82 -4.56 0.74
CA VAL A 69 -0.90 -3.27 1.43
C VAL A 69 -0.78 -3.46 2.94
N ALA A 70 -1.50 -4.43 3.51
CA ALA A 70 -1.44 -4.76 4.93
C ALA A 70 -0.02 -5.11 5.38
N LEU A 71 0.69 -5.99 4.65
CA LEU A 71 2.09 -6.36 4.93
C LEU A 71 3.06 -5.19 4.85
N SER A 72 2.69 -4.12 4.14
CA SER A 72 3.53 -2.94 4.02
C SER A 72 3.25 -1.86 5.06
N ARG A 73 2.06 -1.91 5.69
CA ARG A 73 1.62 -0.94 6.68
C ARG A 73 1.72 -1.46 8.11
N PHE A 74 1.52 -2.76 8.29
CA PHE A 74 1.57 -3.48 9.56
C PHE A 74 2.77 -4.43 9.59
N GLN A 75 3.13 -4.93 10.78
CA GLN A 75 4.26 -5.84 10.91
C GLN A 75 4.04 -7.12 10.10
N ARG A 76 5.05 -7.51 9.32
CA ARG A 76 4.95 -8.61 8.35
C ARG A 76 4.58 -9.95 9.00
N LEU A 77 5.07 -10.18 10.22
CA LEU A 77 4.91 -11.44 10.95
C LEU A 77 3.44 -11.68 11.35
N ASP A 78 2.76 -10.66 11.86
CA ASP A 78 1.38 -10.80 12.32
C ASP A 78 0.41 -10.99 11.16
N VAL A 79 0.61 -10.29 10.04
CA VAL A 79 -0.33 -10.32 8.91
C VAL A 79 -0.16 -11.57 8.03
N ALA A 80 1.06 -12.08 7.88
CA ALA A 80 1.33 -13.23 7.01
C ALA A 80 0.69 -14.52 7.52
N ALA A 81 0.54 -14.66 8.84
CA ALA A 81 -0.12 -15.81 9.47
C ALA A 81 -1.64 -15.79 9.30
N LEU A 82 -2.25 -14.62 9.05
CA LEU A 82 -3.71 -14.48 8.99
C LEU A 82 -4.29 -15.11 7.71
N THR A 83 -5.22 -16.04 7.92
CA THR A 83 -5.96 -16.72 6.87
C THR A 83 -7.45 -16.81 7.21
N GLY A 84 -8.28 -16.98 6.18
CA GLY A 84 -9.72 -17.17 6.33
C GLY A 84 -10.41 -16.10 7.20
N PRO A 85 -11.12 -16.50 8.27
CA PRO A 85 -11.89 -15.58 9.10
C PRO A 85 -11.03 -14.60 9.91
N GLU A 86 -9.82 -15.01 10.32
CA GLU A 86 -8.89 -14.12 11.06
C GLU A 86 -8.41 -12.97 10.17
N TRP A 87 -8.22 -13.25 8.88
CA TRP A 87 -7.88 -12.23 7.90
C TRP A 87 -9.00 -11.19 7.75
N LEU A 88 -10.27 -11.62 7.71
CA LEU A 88 -11.41 -10.70 7.65
C LEU A 88 -11.53 -9.87 8.93
N ALA A 89 -11.37 -10.50 10.10
CA ALA A 89 -11.38 -9.82 11.40
C ALA A 89 -10.33 -8.71 11.47
N PHE A 90 -9.13 -8.99 10.95
CA PHE A 90 -8.06 -8.00 10.85
C PHE A 90 -8.42 -6.84 9.92
N LEU A 91 -8.98 -7.11 8.75
CA LEU A 91 -9.42 -6.06 7.82
C LEU A 91 -10.49 -5.16 8.44
N ASP A 92 -11.43 -5.74 9.17
CA ASP A 92 -12.46 -5.00 9.88
C ASP A 92 -11.90 -4.15 11.02
N ARG A 93 -10.99 -4.72 11.83
CA ARG A 93 -10.28 -4.00 12.90
C ARG A 93 -9.44 -2.83 12.39
N THR A 94 -8.91 -2.93 11.17
CA THR A 94 -8.03 -1.92 10.56
C THR A 94 -8.77 -0.91 9.68
N GLY A 95 -10.11 -0.93 9.67
CA GLY A 95 -10.91 0.11 9.02
C GLY A 95 -12.06 -0.39 8.13
N GLY A 96 -12.29 -1.70 8.09
CA GLY A 96 -13.39 -2.33 7.36
C GLY A 96 -14.76 -2.25 8.04
N ALA A 97 -14.80 -1.96 9.34
CA ALA A 97 -16.03 -1.68 10.11
C ALA A 97 -17.11 -2.78 10.03
N GLY A 98 -16.71 -4.05 9.89
CA GLY A 98 -17.59 -5.21 9.84
C GLY A 98 -18.02 -5.62 8.43
N GLY A 99 -17.67 -4.83 7.41
CA GLY A 99 -18.02 -5.11 6.02
C GLY A 99 -17.29 -6.33 5.44
N PHE A 100 -16.14 -6.71 6.01
CA PHE A 100 -15.40 -7.88 5.56
C PHE A 100 -15.93 -9.18 6.18
N GLN A 101 -16.24 -9.19 7.47
CA GLN A 101 -16.80 -10.36 8.16
C GLN A 101 -18.29 -10.59 7.88
N SER A 102 -19.08 -9.53 7.75
CA SER A 102 -20.54 -9.63 7.68
C SER A 102 -21.11 -9.31 6.29
N GLY A 103 -20.29 -8.77 5.38
CA GLY A 103 -20.73 -8.25 4.08
C GLY A 103 -20.09 -8.96 2.89
N ALA A 104 -19.92 -8.19 1.81
CA ALA A 104 -19.37 -8.67 0.54
C ALA A 104 -17.93 -9.20 0.65
N GLY A 105 -17.19 -8.84 1.70
CA GLY A 105 -15.82 -9.31 1.90
C GLY A 105 -15.68 -10.76 2.37
N ARG A 106 -16.77 -11.44 2.74
CA ARG A 106 -16.73 -12.83 3.22
C ARG A 106 -16.09 -13.79 2.22
N VAL A 107 -16.30 -13.55 0.93
CA VAL A 107 -15.72 -14.35 -0.16
C VAL A 107 -14.18 -14.31 -0.18
N LEU A 108 -13.55 -13.32 0.49
CA LEU A 108 -12.10 -13.23 0.61
C LEU A 108 -11.52 -14.24 1.62
N ALA A 109 -12.33 -14.77 2.55
CA ALA A 109 -11.88 -15.80 3.50
C ALA A 109 -11.75 -17.18 2.84
N GLU A 110 -12.70 -17.54 1.98
CA GLU A 110 -12.73 -18.82 1.29
C GLU A 110 -11.71 -18.88 0.14
N GLY A 111 -11.31 -17.71 -0.37
CA GLY A 111 -10.24 -17.59 -1.36
C GLY A 111 -10.61 -18.18 -2.73
N PRO A 112 -9.62 -18.39 -3.62
CA PRO A 112 -9.84 -18.84 -5.01
C PRO A 112 -10.38 -20.28 -5.13
N TYR A 113 -10.61 -20.97 -4.01
CA TYR A 113 -11.06 -22.36 -3.97
C TYR A 113 -12.59 -22.52 -3.96
N ALA A 114 -13.35 -21.44 -3.82
CA ALA A 114 -14.80 -21.49 -4.02
C ALA A 114 -15.11 -21.71 -5.52
N PRO A 115 -15.82 -22.79 -5.91
CA PRO A 115 -16.08 -23.12 -7.31
C PRO A 115 -17.01 -22.11 -8.01
N SER A 116 -17.89 -21.46 -7.23
CA SER A 116 -18.90 -20.52 -7.72
C SER A 116 -19.20 -19.46 -6.65
N PRO A 117 -18.27 -18.54 -6.40
CA PRO A 117 -18.49 -17.49 -5.43
C PRO A 117 -19.61 -16.58 -5.92
N ASN A 118 -20.76 -16.61 -5.25
CA ASN A 118 -21.81 -15.63 -5.45
C ASN A 118 -21.34 -14.31 -4.81
N CYS A 119 -20.65 -13.48 -5.58
CA CYS A 119 -20.04 -12.25 -5.11
C CYS A 119 -20.63 -11.03 -5.80
N ASP A 120 -20.87 -9.98 -5.03
CA ASP A 120 -21.11 -8.66 -5.58
C ASP A 120 -19.74 -7.99 -5.84
N ALA A 121 -19.29 -8.07 -7.09
CA ALA A 121 -18.03 -7.49 -7.52
C ALA A 121 -17.93 -5.99 -7.20
N ASN A 122 -19.03 -5.24 -7.37
CA ASN A 122 -19.04 -3.80 -7.14
C ASN A 122 -18.95 -3.49 -5.64
N ALA A 123 -19.73 -4.18 -4.80
CA ALA A 123 -19.67 -4.00 -3.35
C ALA A 123 -18.30 -4.40 -2.78
N LEU A 124 -17.72 -5.50 -3.28
CA LEU A 124 -16.39 -5.95 -2.85
C LEU A 124 -15.29 -4.97 -3.24
N LEU A 125 -15.33 -4.43 -4.47
CA LEU A 125 -14.39 -3.42 -4.93
C LEU A 125 -14.52 -2.11 -4.16
N ALA A 126 -15.75 -1.66 -3.89
CA ALA A 126 -16.00 -0.45 -3.09
C ALA A 126 -15.45 -0.62 -1.66
N LEU A 127 -15.72 -1.77 -1.03
CA LEU A 127 -15.21 -2.10 0.30
C LEU A 127 -13.68 -2.13 0.33
N ALA A 128 -13.05 -2.77 -0.67
CA ALA A 128 -11.59 -2.78 -0.80
C ALA A 128 -11.03 -1.37 -1.03
N GLN A 129 -11.67 -0.55 -1.87
CA GLN A 129 -11.28 0.82 -2.13
C GLN A 129 -11.29 1.69 -0.87
N ASP A 130 -12.35 1.59 -0.08
CA ASP A 130 -12.49 2.35 1.16
C ASP A 130 -11.45 1.94 2.20
N TRP A 131 -11.19 0.63 2.35
CA TRP A 131 -10.14 0.15 3.23
C TRP A 131 -8.76 0.63 2.79
N LEU A 132 -8.47 0.58 1.48
CA LEU A 132 -7.21 1.06 0.90
C LEU A 132 -7.02 2.56 1.12
N ARG A 133 -8.09 3.36 1.00
CA ARG A 133 -8.04 4.81 1.25
C ARG A 133 -7.67 5.13 2.70
N LYS A 134 -8.13 4.31 3.66
CA LYS A 134 -7.79 4.46 5.09
C LYS A 134 -6.37 3.99 5.42
N ASN A 135 -5.86 2.99 4.70
CA ASN A 135 -4.61 2.30 5.06
C ASN A 135 -3.39 2.63 4.18
N THR A 136 -3.57 3.31 3.04
CA THR A 136 -2.48 3.78 2.17
C THR A 136 -2.15 5.23 2.41
#